data_AF-A0A4R9PNP4-F1
#
_entry.id   AF-A0A4R9PNP4-F1
#
_cell.length_a   1.000
_cell.length_b   1.000
_cell.length_c   1.000
_cell.angle_alpha   90.00
_cell.angle_beta   90.00
_cell.angle_gamma   90.00
#
_symmetry.space_group_name_H-M   'P 1'
#
loop_
_entity.id
_entity.type
_entity.pdbx_description
1 polymer ?
#
loop_
_entity_poly.entity_id
_entity_poly.type
_entity_poly.pdbx_seq_one_letter_code
_entity_poly.pdbx_strand_id
1 'polypeptide(L)'
;MLLAGCSQTTSSHGMSVLGLTDALTPSFLTTRTSHSLKDKECLQRAMFFESNRSSRDGMIAVGTVVMNRLRSGQHGNTICEVVGEPGQFASGVLTRPMNSRALPDVEAAADA
;
A
#
# COMPACT_ATOMS: atom_id res chain seq x y z
N MET A 1 7.71 7.57 46.47
CA MET A 1 7.68 7.26 45.03
C MET A 1 7.42 8.58 44.31
N LEU A 2 8.48 9.25 43.83
CA LEU A 2 8.46 10.63 43.33
C LEU A 2 7.71 10.74 41.99
N LEU A 3 6.79 11.71 41.90
CA LEU A 3 6.30 12.27 40.64
C LEU A 3 7.38 13.19 40.05
N ALA A 4 7.68 13.05 38.76
CA ALA A 4 8.43 14.04 38.00
C ALA A 4 7.55 14.58 36.87
N GLY A 5 6.97 15.76 37.09
CA GLY A 5 6.55 16.65 36.03
C GLY A 5 7.62 17.72 35.83
N CYS A 6 7.86 18.12 34.58
CA CYS A 6 8.52 19.38 34.24
C CYS A 6 7.80 20.00 33.04
N SER A 7 7.14 21.13 33.29
CA SER A 7 6.77 22.14 32.30
C SER A 7 7.99 23.03 31.99
N GLN A 8 8.11 23.50 30.74
CA GLN A 8 8.56 24.86 30.29
C GLN A 8 9.12 24.80 28.85
N THR A 9 8.41 25.33 27.84
CA THR A 9 8.36 26.71 27.29
C THR A 9 9.47 27.08 26.29
N THR A 10 9.01 27.40 25.07
CA THR A 10 9.49 28.45 24.15
C THR A 10 10.97 28.49 23.79
N SER A 11 11.28 28.02 22.57
CA SER A 11 12.25 28.67 21.70
C SER A 11 11.60 28.93 20.34
N SER A 12 11.02 30.13 20.23
CA SER A 12 10.72 30.79 18.98
C SER A 12 12.00 30.95 18.16
N HIS A 13 12.12 30.23 17.04
CA HIS A 13 13.04 30.57 15.95
C HIS A 13 12.26 30.47 14.64
N GLY A 14 12.12 31.61 13.96
CA GLY A 14 11.98 31.65 12.50
C GLY A 14 10.58 31.70 11.92
N MET A 15 9.93 32.86 11.99
CA MET A 15 9.08 33.33 10.90
C MET A 15 9.95 33.51 9.65
N SER A 16 9.73 32.72 8.61
CA SER A 16 10.13 33.07 7.23
C SER A 16 9.15 32.45 6.24
N VAL A 17 8.04 33.16 6.02
CA VAL A 17 7.10 32.98 4.90
C VAL A 17 7.65 33.64 3.64
N LEU A 18 8.87 33.29 3.19
CA LEU A 18 9.45 33.85 1.97
C LEU A 18 10.33 32.80 1.28
N GLY A 19 9.68 32.01 0.44
CA GLY A 19 10.28 31.02 -0.46
C GLY A 19 9.24 30.44 -1.42
N LEU A 20 8.36 31.30 -1.94
CA LEU A 20 7.17 30.93 -2.73
C LEU A 20 7.43 30.87 -4.24
N THR A 21 8.69 30.83 -4.70
CA THR A 21 9.00 30.93 -6.13
C THR A 21 10.19 30.09 -6.60
N ASP A 22 10.36 28.87 -6.10
CA ASP A 22 11.07 27.81 -6.85
C ASP A 22 9.99 26.81 -7.32
N ALA A 23 9.24 27.20 -8.35
CA ALA A 23 9.53 26.77 -9.71
C ALA A 23 9.25 25.27 -9.92
N LEU A 24 8.00 24.98 -10.28
CA LEU A 24 7.66 24.04 -11.36
C LEU A 24 8.12 22.58 -11.20
N THR A 25 7.68 21.91 -10.15
CA THR A 25 7.35 20.48 -10.29
C THR A 25 5.92 20.29 -9.80
N PRO A 26 4.95 19.92 -10.66
CA PRO A 26 3.68 19.45 -10.16
C PRO A 26 3.91 18.07 -9.55
N SER A 27 4.49 18.00 -8.35
CA SER A 27 4.34 16.84 -7.46
C SER A 27 2.85 16.65 -7.07
N PHE A 28 2.00 17.62 -7.43
CA PHE A 28 0.55 17.55 -7.45
C PHE A 28 -0.06 16.81 -8.65
N LEU A 29 0.76 16.25 -9.55
CA LEU A 29 0.48 14.90 -9.99
C LEU A 29 0.78 13.96 -8.82
N THR A 30 0.08 14.19 -7.70
CA THR A 30 -0.33 13.13 -6.81
C THR A 30 -0.85 12.09 -7.78
N THR A 31 -0.16 10.97 -7.85
CA THR A 31 -0.62 9.74 -8.45
C THR A 31 -1.93 9.47 -7.75
N ARG A 32 -3.00 10.11 -8.26
CA ARG A 32 -4.37 9.75 -7.97
C ARG A 32 -4.33 8.29 -8.38
N THR A 33 -4.35 7.43 -7.38
CA THR A 33 -4.25 5.98 -7.50
C THR A 33 -5.48 5.53 -8.24
N SER A 34 -5.55 5.88 -9.52
CA SER A 34 -6.36 5.22 -10.50
C SER A 34 -5.65 3.91 -10.68
N HIS A 35 -5.87 3.02 -9.71
CA HIS A 35 -5.37 1.66 -9.74
C HIS A 35 -5.62 1.15 -11.14
N SER A 36 -4.54 0.97 -11.89
CA SER A 36 -4.66 0.53 -13.26
C SER A 36 -5.31 -0.86 -13.24
N LEU A 37 -5.93 -1.28 -14.33
CA LEU A 37 -6.45 -2.66 -14.43
C LEU A 37 -5.35 -3.69 -14.10
N LYS A 38 -4.08 -3.36 -14.38
CA LYS A 38 -2.91 -4.16 -14.02
C LYS A 38 -2.66 -4.20 -12.52
N ASP A 39 -2.79 -3.07 -11.81
CA ASP A 39 -2.64 -3.03 -10.36
C ASP A 39 -3.72 -3.88 -9.67
N LYS A 40 -4.96 -3.81 -10.17
CA LYS A 40 -6.05 -4.66 -9.68
C LYS A 40 -5.74 -6.15 -9.90
N GLU A 41 -5.21 -6.50 -11.07
CA GLU A 41 -4.79 -7.88 -11.35
C GLU A 41 -3.67 -8.34 -10.39
N CYS A 42 -2.65 -7.51 -10.16
CA CYS A 42 -1.58 -7.81 -9.21
C CYS A 42 -2.12 -8.04 -7.78
N LEU A 43 -3.06 -7.20 -7.34
CA LEU A 43 -3.71 -7.35 -6.03
C LEU A 43 -4.48 -8.66 -5.94
N GLN A 44 -5.32 -8.96 -6.93
CA GLN A 44 -6.10 -10.18 -7.01
C GLN A 44 -5.20 -11.42 -6.96
N ARG A 45 -4.09 -11.40 -7.69
CA ARG A 45 -3.11 -12.49 -7.69
C ARG A 45 -2.50 -12.72 -6.31
N ALA A 46 -2.11 -11.65 -5.62
CA ALA A 46 -1.60 -11.74 -4.26
C ALA A 46 -2.65 -12.36 -3.31
N MET A 47 -3.87 -11.84 -3.34
CA MET A 47 -4.98 -12.35 -2.53
C MET A 47 -5.26 -13.83 -2.84
N PHE A 48 -5.23 -14.23 -4.10
CA PHE A 48 -5.47 -15.60 -4.55
C PHE A 48 -4.42 -16.59 -4.06
N PHE A 49 -3.13 -16.26 -4.18
CA PHE A 49 -2.05 -17.18 -3.84
C PHE A 49 -1.73 -17.21 -2.34
N GLU A 50 -1.88 -16.09 -1.61
CA GLU A 50 -1.59 -16.01 -0.18
C GLU A 50 -2.69 -16.58 0.71
N SER A 51 -3.96 -16.38 0.34
CA SER A 51 -5.09 -16.81 1.18
C SER A 51 -5.35 -18.33 1.15
N ASN A 52 -4.53 -19.10 0.42
CA ASN A 52 -4.79 -20.50 0.08
C ASN A 52 -6.23 -20.72 -0.43
N ARG A 53 -6.81 -19.71 -1.09
CA ARG A 53 -8.20 -19.74 -1.60
C ARG A 53 -9.24 -20.04 -0.51
N SER A 54 -8.91 -19.84 0.77
CA SER A 54 -9.62 -20.48 1.87
C SER A 54 -10.79 -19.66 2.43
N SER A 55 -10.79 -18.33 2.31
CA SER A 55 -11.94 -17.50 2.68
C SER A 55 -11.86 -16.08 2.12
N ARG A 56 -13.03 -15.45 1.94
CA ARG A 56 -13.15 -14.02 1.57
C ARG A 56 -12.39 -13.12 2.54
N ASP A 57 -12.49 -13.38 3.83
CA ASP A 57 -11.80 -12.61 4.87
C ASP A 57 -10.27 -12.77 4.77
N GLY A 58 -9.79 -13.97 4.45
CA GLY A 58 -8.36 -14.20 4.19
C GLY A 58 -7.85 -13.41 2.98
N MET A 59 -8.66 -13.30 1.93
CA MET A 59 -8.34 -12.46 0.77
C MET A 59 -8.31 -10.98 1.14
N ILE A 60 -9.33 -10.47 1.84
CA ILE A 60 -9.38 -9.07 2.30
C ILE A 60 -8.21 -8.75 3.23
N ALA A 61 -7.82 -9.67 4.12
CA ALA A 61 -6.67 -9.49 5.00
C ALA A 61 -5.37 -9.28 4.21
N VAL A 62 -5.10 -10.10 3.20
CA VAL A 62 -3.93 -9.95 2.32
C VAL A 62 -4.00 -8.62 1.54
N GLY A 63 -5.16 -8.29 0.97
CA GLY A 63 -5.36 -7.02 0.27
C GLY A 63 -5.07 -5.81 1.16
N THR A 64 -5.51 -5.87 2.42
CA THR A 64 -5.23 -4.84 3.43
C THR A 64 -3.74 -4.68 3.69
N VAL A 65 -2.98 -5.78 3.79
CA VAL A 65 -1.52 -5.73 3.97
C VAL A 65 -0.84 -5.07 2.78
N VAL A 66 -1.23 -5.42 1.55
CA VAL A 66 -0.68 -4.80 0.33
C VAL A 66 -0.94 -3.30 0.31
N MET A 67 -2.18 -2.88 0.62
CA MET A 67 -2.54 -1.47 0.64
C MET A 67 -1.86 -0.68 1.77
N ASN A 68 -1.59 -1.32 2.91
CA ASN A 68 -0.80 -0.73 3.99
C ASN A 68 0.67 -0.51 3.58
N ARG A 69 1.27 -1.47 2.87
CA ARG A 69 2.64 -1.36 2.33
C ARG A 69 2.74 -0.29 1.25
N LEU A 70 1.76 -0.20 0.36
CA LEU A 70 1.69 0.86 -0.64
C LEU A 70 1.60 2.23 0.04
N ARG A 71 0.76 2.36 1.07
CA ARG A 71 0.60 3.62 1.82
C ARG A 71 1.85 4.00 2.60
N SER A 72 2.63 3.02 3.08
CA SER A 72 3.87 3.31 3.81
C SER A 72 4.98 3.85 2.92
N GLY A 73 4.90 3.61 1.61
CA GLY A 73 5.89 4.08 0.61
C GLY A 73 7.27 3.40 0.72
N GLN A 74 7.44 2.41 1.62
CA GLN A 74 8.72 1.74 1.86
C GLN A 74 8.97 0.54 0.94
N HIS A 75 7.92 0.03 0.29
CA HIS A 75 7.93 -1.23 -0.47
C HIS A 75 7.77 -1.03 -1.98
N GLY A 76 7.28 0.13 -2.40
CA GLY A 76 6.98 0.43 -3.80
C GLY A 76 5.97 1.58 -3.91
N ASN A 77 5.87 2.14 -5.12
CA ASN A 77 4.93 3.21 -5.46
C ASN A 77 3.67 2.68 -6.17
N THR A 78 3.65 1.40 -6.56
CA THR A 78 2.52 0.73 -7.22
C THR A 78 2.17 -0.59 -6.53
N ILE A 79 0.95 -1.10 -6.77
CA ILE A 79 0.53 -2.38 -6.18
C ILE A 79 1.41 -3.52 -6.71
N CYS A 80 1.69 -3.54 -8.01
CA CYS A 80 2.51 -4.59 -8.60
C CYS A 80 3.94 -4.60 -8.06
N GLU A 81 4.53 -3.43 -7.76
CA GLU A 81 5.85 -3.34 -7.11
C GLU A 81 5.82 -3.94 -5.71
N VAL A 82 4.81 -3.61 -4.90
CA VAL A 82 4.64 -4.17 -3.55
C VAL A 82 4.47 -5.69 -3.61
N VAL A 83 3.62 -6.19 -4.51
CA VAL A 83 3.36 -7.63 -4.67
C VAL A 83 4.56 -8.37 -5.25
N GLY A 84 5.37 -7.70 -6.07
CA GLY A 84 6.58 -8.25 -6.68
C GLY A 84 7.81 -8.29 -5.77
N GLU A 85 7.73 -7.76 -4.56
CA GLU A 85 8.86 -7.69 -3.63
C GLU A 85 9.40 -9.12 -3.31
N PRO A 86 10.71 -9.37 -3.50
CA PRO A 86 11.28 -10.71 -3.35
C PRO A 86 11.06 -11.30 -1.95
N GLY A 87 10.48 -12.51 -1.89
CA GLY A 87 10.33 -13.28 -0.65
C GLY A 87 9.16 -12.86 0.25
N GLN A 88 8.37 -11.87 -0.15
CA GLN A 88 7.29 -11.33 0.67
C GLN A 88 5.91 -11.93 0.36
N PHE A 89 5.74 -12.41 -0.87
CA PHE A 89 4.55 -13.07 -1.38
C PHE A 89 4.95 -14.39 -2.04
N ALA A 90 3.96 -15.23 -2.36
CA ALA A 90 4.14 -16.54 -2.93
C ALA A 90 5.04 -16.51 -4.17
N SER A 91 5.93 -17.49 -4.27
CA SER A 91 6.80 -17.63 -5.44
C SER A 91 5.98 -17.72 -6.72
N GLY A 92 6.27 -16.80 -7.65
CA GLY A 92 5.56 -16.68 -8.91
C GLY A 92 4.16 -16.05 -8.80
N VAL A 93 3.89 -15.25 -7.75
CA VAL A 93 2.62 -14.53 -7.57
C VAL A 93 2.23 -13.73 -8.82
N LEU A 94 3.18 -13.15 -9.55
CA LEU A 94 2.92 -12.41 -10.80
C LEU A 94 3.00 -13.27 -12.08
N THR A 95 3.54 -14.48 -12.03
CA THR A 95 3.81 -15.30 -13.23
C THR A 95 2.97 -16.57 -13.36
N ARG A 96 2.50 -17.12 -12.23
CA ARG A 96 1.75 -18.38 -12.20
C ARG A 96 0.30 -18.21 -12.65
N PRO A 97 -0.30 -19.14 -13.40
CA PRO A 97 -1.70 -19.00 -13.80
C PRO A 97 -2.62 -19.11 -12.59
N MET A 98 -3.63 -18.23 -12.52
CA MET A 98 -4.69 -18.29 -11.50
C MET A 98 -5.78 -19.30 -11.91
N ASN A 99 -5.43 -20.58 -12.03
CA ASN A 99 -6.41 -21.60 -12.44
C ASN A 99 -7.17 -22.14 -11.23
N SER A 100 -8.32 -21.56 -10.90
CA SER A 100 -9.22 -22.16 -9.90
C SER A 100 -10.67 -21.66 -9.96
N ARG A 101 -11.55 -22.42 -9.29
CA ARG A 101 -12.96 -22.05 -9.05
C ARG A 101 -13.14 -20.81 -8.16
N ALA A 102 -12.09 -20.36 -7.47
CA ALA A 102 -12.15 -19.25 -6.51
C ALA A 102 -11.91 -17.87 -7.14
N LEU A 103 -11.66 -17.79 -8.45
CA LEU A 103 -11.45 -16.52 -9.16
C LEU A 103 -12.58 -15.48 -8.93
N PRO A 104 -13.87 -15.84 -8.96
CA PRO A 104 -14.95 -14.87 -8.72
C PRO A 104 -14.89 -14.26 -7.31
N ASP A 105 -14.54 -15.07 -6.31
CA ASP A 105 -14.44 -14.62 -4.92
C ASP A 105 -13.22 -13.70 -4.71
N VAL A 106 -12.13 -13.95 -5.42
CA VAL A 106 -10.93 -13.10 -5.44
C VAL A 106 -11.25 -11.73 -6.03
N GLU A 107 -11.98 -11.69 -7.14
CA GLU A 107 -12.36 -10.43 -7.77
C GLU A 107 -13.28 -9.60 -6.87
N ALA A 108 -14.30 -10.23 -6.28
CA ALA A 108 -15.19 -9.58 -5.32
C ALA A 108 -14.48 -9.11 -4.05
N ALA A 109 -13.44 -9.81 -3.60
CA ALA A 109 -12.63 -9.39 -2.46
C ALA A 109 -11.72 -8.20 -2.81
N ALA A 110 -11.18 -8.16 -4.03
CA ALA A 110 -10.31 -7.07 -4.49
C ALA A 110 -11.06 -5.75 -4.75
N ASP A 111 -12.38 -5.81 -4.97
CA ASP A 111 -13.25 -4.64 -5.13
C ASP A 111 -13.82 -4.09 -3.82
N ALA A 112 -13.57 -4.75 -2.68
CA ALA A 112 -14.11 -4.40 -1.37
C ALA A 112 -13.26 -3.34 -0.65
#